data_AF-C1FJ26-F1
#
_entry.id   AF-C1FJ26-F1
#
_cell.length_a   1.000
_cell.length_b   1.000
_cell.length_c   1.000
_cell.angle_alpha   90.00
_cell.angle_beta   90.00
_cell.angle_gamma   90.00
#
_symmetry.space_group_name_H-M   'P 1'
#
loop_
_entity.id
_entity.type
_entity.pdbx_description
1 polymer ?
#
loop_
_entity_poly.entity_id
_entity_poly.type
_entity_poly.pdbx_seq_one_letter_code
_entity_poly.pdbx_strand_id
1 'polypeptide(L)'
;MGQKQKIREAKKASGDLKVDKTTRAGYDRNNVAEVIKRLKQMAKEDTDRFDKMDLAETLERLEQSERVAATIGAAYDVEMARKRALLRCFVEHGITPPAPETRESAAGFNEGVLVNPSNATASVAAPDATATDATTEVSEVSVDDAKRQLAYSQFEARRKLAVAKETREHNDAMVRELRERGLEAPETGASTATGAD
;
A
#
# COMPACT_ATOMS: atom_id res chain seq x y z
N MET A 1 53.57 -40.94 18.24
CA MET A 1 52.59 -39.85 18.00
C MET A 1 51.20 -40.36 18.34
N GLY A 2 50.69 -40.02 19.53
CA GLY A 2 49.41 -40.54 20.03
C GLY A 2 48.22 -40.02 19.23
N GLN A 3 47.17 -40.82 19.08
CA GLN A 3 45.96 -40.46 18.31
C GLN A 3 45.36 -39.12 18.74
N LYS A 4 45.45 -38.76 20.03
CA LYS A 4 45.00 -37.46 20.56
C LYS A 4 45.78 -36.26 19.99
N GLN A 5 47.04 -36.43 19.63
CA GLN A 5 47.89 -35.39 19.05
C GLN A 5 47.56 -35.19 17.56
N LYS A 6 47.34 -36.29 16.82
CA LYS A 6 46.90 -36.26 15.43
C LYS A 6 45.52 -35.60 15.25
N ILE A 7 44.58 -35.86 16.18
CA ILE A 7 43.25 -35.21 16.15
C ILE A 7 43.34 -33.70 16.44
N ARG A 8 44.28 -33.29 17.32
CA ARG A 8 44.48 -31.88 17.67
C ARG A 8 45.14 -31.10 16.52
N GLU A 9 46.09 -31.71 15.82
CA GLU A 9 46.72 -31.14 14.62
C GLU A 9 45.73 -31.09 13.43
N ALA A 10 44.90 -32.11 13.25
CA ALA A 10 43.85 -32.11 12.23
C ALA A 10 42.78 -31.03 12.47
N LYS A 11 42.39 -30.77 13.72
CA LYS A 11 41.48 -29.65 14.07
C LYS A 11 42.10 -28.27 13.86
N LYS A 12 43.43 -28.15 14.00
CA LYS A 12 44.14 -26.89 13.75
C LYS A 12 44.32 -26.62 12.25
N ALA A 13 44.43 -27.69 11.45
CA ALA A 13 44.53 -27.62 9.99
C ALA A 13 43.17 -27.49 9.28
N SER A 14 42.06 -27.91 9.89
CA SER A 14 40.75 -27.88 9.22
C SER A 14 40.12 -26.49 9.15
N GLY A 15 40.84 -25.42 9.52
CA GLY A 15 40.29 -24.07 9.59
C GLY A 15 39.15 -24.03 10.59
N ASP A 16 39.44 -23.61 11.82
CA ASP A 16 38.41 -23.22 12.76
C ASP A 16 37.71 -22.00 12.16
N LEU A 17 36.78 -22.27 11.25
CA LEU A 17 35.75 -21.37 10.81
C LEU A 17 35.04 -21.06 12.12
N LYS A 18 35.46 -19.96 12.75
CA LYS A 18 34.61 -19.26 13.71
C LYS A 18 33.35 -18.97 12.93
N VAL A 19 32.41 -19.91 12.97
CA VAL A 19 31.04 -19.73 12.51
C VAL A 19 30.54 -18.68 13.46
N ASP A 20 30.68 -17.44 13.01
CA ASP A 20 30.32 -16.27 13.75
C ASP A 20 28.85 -16.45 14.09
N LYS A 21 28.55 -16.64 15.38
CA LYS A 21 27.21 -17.01 15.86
C LYS A 21 26.18 -15.91 15.54
N THR A 22 26.61 -14.81 14.93
CA THR A 22 25.81 -13.73 14.37
C THR A 22 24.97 -14.16 13.15
N THR A 23 25.38 -15.18 12.38
CA THR A 23 24.76 -15.40 11.06
C THR A 23 23.85 -16.63 11.00
N ARG A 24 22.54 -16.42 11.18
CA ARG A 24 21.53 -17.35 10.62
C ARG A 24 21.21 -17.03 9.15
N ALA A 25 21.66 -15.86 8.64
CA ALA A 25 21.42 -15.42 7.26
C ALA A 25 22.48 -14.44 6.70
N GLY A 26 23.69 -14.34 7.27
CA GLY A 26 24.73 -13.41 6.78
C GLY A 26 24.61 -11.95 7.27
N TYR A 27 23.56 -11.59 8.03
CA TYR A 27 23.42 -10.26 8.61
C TYR A 27 24.03 -10.18 10.02
N ASP A 28 24.86 -9.16 10.26
CA ASP A 28 25.37 -8.83 11.59
C ASP A 28 24.22 -8.46 12.53
N ARG A 29 24.01 -9.25 13.59
CA ARG A 29 22.89 -9.06 14.53
C ARG A 29 22.93 -7.68 15.20
N ASN A 30 24.12 -7.12 15.42
CA ASN A 30 24.25 -5.79 16.03
C ASN A 30 23.76 -4.72 15.05
N ASN A 31 24.11 -4.85 13.77
CA ASN A 31 23.61 -3.95 12.72
C ASN A 31 22.10 -4.08 12.53
N VAL A 32 21.54 -5.30 12.56
CA VAL A 32 20.09 -5.51 12.50
C VAL A 32 19.39 -4.88 13.72
N ALA A 33 19.95 -5.03 14.91
CA ALA A 33 19.40 -4.42 16.13
C ALA A 33 19.41 -2.89 16.07
N GLU A 34 20.48 -2.29 15.54
CA GLU A 34 20.54 -0.84 15.32
C GLU A 34 19.51 -0.36 14.28
N VAL A 35 19.35 -1.08 13.17
CA VAL A 35 18.34 -0.76 12.17
C VAL A 35 16.94 -0.84 12.78
N ILE A 36 16.62 -1.90 13.52
CA ILE A 36 15.33 -2.02 14.22
C ILE A 36 15.12 -0.87 15.20
N LYS A 37 16.15 -0.48 15.95
CA LYS A 37 16.07 0.64 16.90
C LYS A 37 15.77 1.96 16.18
N ARG A 38 16.43 2.23 15.05
CA ARG A 38 16.17 3.43 14.23
C ARG A 38 14.77 3.43 13.66
N LEU A 39 14.29 2.29 13.13
CA LEU A 39 12.91 2.16 12.62
C LEU A 39 11.86 2.41 13.71
N LYS A 40 12.07 1.89 14.92
CA LYS A 40 11.18 2.14 16.06
C LYS A 40 11.16 3.61 16.47
N GLN A 41 12.33 4.26 16.46
CA GLN A 41 12.43 5.68 16.79
C GLN A 41 11.68 6.54 15.78
N MET A 42 11.88 6.29 14.48
CA MET A 42 11.15 7.00 13.41
C MET A 42 9.64 6.78 13.52
N ALA A 43 9.19 5.54 13.75
CA ALA A 43 7.76 5.26 13.92
C ALA A 43 7.14 6.00 15.11
N LYS A 44 7.91 6.15 16.21
CA LYS A 44 7.47 6.93 17.37
C LYS A 44 7.40 8.43 17.04
N GLU A 45 8.43 8.97 16.39
CA GLU A 45 8.45 10.37 15.97
C GLU A 45 7.30 10.70 15.00
N ASP A 46 6.98 9.78 14.09
CA ASP A 46 5.84 9.91 13.18
C ASP A 46 4.51 9.92 13.93
N THR A 47 4.35 9.05 14.93
CA THR A 47 3.14 9.00 15.78
C THR A 47 3.00 10.31 16.57
N ASP A 48 4.07 10.74 17.25
CA ASP A 48 4.09 11.96 18.04
C ASP A 48 3.78 13.20 17.17
N ARG A 49 4.26 13.23 15.92
CA ARG A 49 3.97 14.30 14.96
C ARG A 49 2.51 14.29 14.52
N PHE A 50 1.94 13.11 14.27
CA PHE A 50 0.55 12.98 13.90
C PHE A 50 -0.39 13.41 15.03
N ASP A 51 -0.07 13.04 16.27
CA ASP A 51 -0.87 13.41 17.44
C ASP A 51 -0.88 14.92 17.66
N LYS A 52 0.27 15.58 17.48
CA LYS A 52 0.43 17.04 17.67
C LYS A 52 0.00 17.89 16.47
N MET A 53 -0.45 17.28 15.39
CA MET A 53 -0.90 17.99 14.19
C MET A 53 -2.16 18.80 14.51
N ASP A 54 -2.14 20.09 14.16
CA ASP A 54 -3.27 20.99 14.36
C ASP A 54 -4.31 20.85 13.23
N LEU A 55 -5.45 21.51 13.39
CA LEU A 55 -6.55 21.43 12.42
C LEU A 55 -6.13 21.96 11.04
N ALA A 56 -5.41 23.07 11.01
CA ALA A 56 -5.01 23.72 9.77
C ALA A 56 -4.06 22.82 8.95
N GLU A 57 -3.03 22.26 9.59
CA GLU A 57 -2.10 21.32 8.97
C GLU A 57 -2.84 20.04 8.53
N THR A 58 -3.79 19.55 9.33
CA THR A 58 -4.58 18.36 8.98
C THR A 58 -5.43 18.59 7.72
N LEU A 59 -6.10 19.75 7.62
CA LEU A 59 -6.93 20.11 6.48
C LEU A 59 -6.10 20.34 5.22
N GLU A 60 -4.94 20.99 5.32
CA GLU A 60 -4.03 21.16 4.18
C GLU A 60 -3.56 19.80 3.64
N ARG A 61 -3.19 18.87 4.53
CA ARG A 61 -2.81 17.52 4.13
C ARG A 61 -3.97 16.73 3.55
N LEU A 62 -5.19 16.93 4.06
CA LEU A 62 -6.40 16.32 3.52
C LEU A 62 -6.63 16.79 2.08
N GLU A 63 -6.59 18.08 1.83
CA GLU A 63 -6.76 18.64 0.49
C GLU A 63 -5.70 18.11 -0.49
N GLN A 64 -4.43 18.05 -0.06
CA GLN A 64 -3.36 17.45 -0.87
C GLN A 64 -3.62 15.96 -1.15
N SER A 65 -4.06 15.20 -0.14
CA SER A 65 -4.42 13.79 -0.28
C SER A 65 -5.57 13.60 -1.27
N GLU A 66 -6.60 14.45 -1.21
CA GLU A 66 -7.75 14.41 -2.12
C GLU A 66 -7.37 14.71 -3.57
N ARG A 67 -6.47 15.67 -3.82
CA ARG A 67 -5.94 15.94 -5.17
C ARG A 67 -5.22 14.72 -5.76
N VAL A 68 -4.42 14.03 -4.94
CA VAL A 68 -3.75 12.78 -5.34
C VAL A 68 -4.77 11.67 -5.55
N ALA A 69 -5.76 11.53 -4.66
CA ALA A 69 -6.82 10.55 -4.77
C ALA A 69 -7.66 10.74 -6.03
N ALA A 70 -7.99 11.98 -6.40
CA ALA A 70 -8.70 12.32 -7.64
C ALA A 70 -7.90 11.89 -8.88
N THR A 71 -6.59 12.16 -8.89
CA THR A 71 -5.69 11.74 -9.99
C THR A 71 -5.64 10.21 -10.12
N ILE A 72 -5.54 9.50 -8.99
CA ILE A 72 -5.57 8.03 -8.97
C ILE A 72 -6.94 7.52 -9.43
N GLY A 73 -8.03 8.17 -9.03
CA GLY A 73 -9.39 7.86 -9.48
C GLY A 73 -9.53 7.97 -11.00
N ALA A 74 -9.09 9.07 -11.59
CA ALA A 74 -9.11 9.25 -13.04
C ALA A 74 -8.30 8.17 -13.78
N ALA A 75 -7.10 7.82 -13.29
CA ALA A 75 -6.30 6.75 -13.87
C ALA A 75 -6.99 5.38 -13.73
N TYR A 76 -7.61 5.10 -12.59
CA TYR A 76 -8.39 3.88 -12.37
C TYR A 76 -9.57 3.78 -13.36
N ASP A 77 -10.30 4.87 -13.57
CA ASP A 77 -11.45 4.90 -14.49
C ASP A 77 -11.02 4.66 -15.94
N VAL A 78 -9.88 5.23 -16.37
CA VAL A 78 -9.29 4.97 -17.69
C VAL A 78 -8.95 3.50 -17.87
N GLU A 79 -8.28 2.87 -16.90
CA GLU A 79 -7.92 1.46 -16.99
C GLU A 79 -9.15 0.54 -16.96
N MET A 80 -10.19 0.91 -16.21
CA MET A 80 -11.47 0.18 -16.21
C MET A 80 -12.22 0.33 -17.53
N ALA A 81 -12.22 1.52 -18.14
CA ALA A 81 -12.81 1.74 -19.45
C ALA A 81 -12.07 0.92 -20.53
N ARG A 82 -10.73 0.93 -20.49
CA ARG A 82 -9.87 0.11 -21.34
C ARG A 82 -10.14 -1.38 -21.18
N LYS A 83 -10.27 -1.86 -19.94
CA LYS A 83 -10.63 -3.27 -19.66
C LYS A 83 -11.97 -3.64 -20.28
N ARG A 84 -13.00 -2.80 -20.12
CA ARG A 84 -14.32 -3.05 -20.72
C ARG A 84 -14.25 -3.10 -22.24
N ALA A 85 -13.51 -2.19 -22.88
CA ALA A 85 -13.35 -2.16 -24.33
C ALA A 85 -12.63 -3.42 -24.85
N LEU A 86 -11.54 -3.83 -24.18
CA LEU A 86 -10.82 -5.05 -24.52
C LEU A 86 -11.71 -6.28 -24.38
N LEU A 87 -12.40 -6.43 -23.24
CA LEU A 87 -13.31 -7.57 -23.02
C LEU A 87 -14.42 -7.65 -24.08
N ARG A 88 -14.96 -6.51 -24.55
CA ARG A 88 -15.91 -6.48 -25.66
C ARG A 88 -15.30 -7.05 -26.95
N CYS A 89 -14.09 -6.64 -27.30
CA CYS A 89 -13.35 -7.16 -28.46
C CYS A 89 -13.14 -8.68 -28.36
N PHE A 90 -12.76 -9.20 -27.19
CA PHE A 90 -12.65 -10.66 -26.97
C PHE A 90 -13.98 -11.39 -27.21
N VAL A 91 -15.10 -10.83 -26.71
CA VAL A 91 -16.44 -11.40 -26.92
C VAL A 91 -16.83 -11.36 -28.40
N GLU A 92 -16.62 -10.24 -29.09
CA GLU A 92 -16.96 -10.05 -30.51
C GLU A 92 -16.22 -11.04 -31.42
N HIS A 93 -14.97 -11.35 -31.10
CA HIS A 93 -14.17 -12.32 -31.87
C HIS A 93 -14.29 -13.76 -31.36
N GLY A 94 -15.09 -14.02 -30.31
CA GLY A 94 -15.25 -15.35 -29.73
C GLY A 94 -13.96 -15.91 -29.11
N ILE A 95 -13.06 -15.04 -28.65
CA ILE A 95 -11.77 -15.42 -28.07
C ILE A 95 -11.89 -15.35 -26.54
N THR A 96 -11.32 -16.34 -25.85
CA THR A 96 -11.22 -16.30 -24.40
C THR A 96 -10.09 -15.35 -23.99
N PRO A 97 -10.34 -14.33 -23.15
CA PRO A 97 -9.30 -13.43 -22.69
C PRO A 97 -8.27 -14.17 -21.82
N PRO A 98 -7.01 -13.73 -21.81
CA PRO A 98 -6.00 -14.28 -20.91
C PRO A 98 -6.45 -14.15 -19.46
N ALA A 99 -6.18 -15.19 -18.66
CA ALA A 99 -6.43 -15.17 -17.24
C ALA A 99 -5.60 -14.05 -16.58
N PRO A 100 -6.15 -13.35 -15.58
CA PRO A 100 -5.35 -12.40 -14.80
C PRO A 100 -4.20 -13.15 -14.11
N GLU A 101 -3.00 -12.57 -14.12
CA GLU A 101 -1.88 -13.15 -13.40
C GLU A 101 -2.21 -13.18 -11.90
N THR A 102 -2.17 -14.38 -11.31
CA THR A 102 -2.37 -14.54 -9.87
C THR A 102 -1.09 -14.10 -9.19
N ARG A 103 -1.00 -12.82 -8.80
CA ARG A 103 0.02 -12.42 -7.84
C ARG A 103 -0.36 -13.00 -6.50
N GLU A 104 0.55 -13.80 -5.91
CA GLU A 104 0.51 -14.10 -4.49
C GLU A 104 0.25 -12.79 -3.76
N SER A 105 -0.95 -12.71 -3.15
CA SER A 105 -1.51 -11.56 -2.46
C SER A 105 -0.41 -10.66 -1.91
N ALA A 106 -0.35 -9.42 -2.39
CA ALA A 106 0.66 -8.44 -1.99
C ALA A 106 0.89 -8.48 -0.48
N ALA A 107 1.96 -9.17 -0.06
CA ALA A 107 2.36 -9.33 1.32
C ALA A 107 2.83 -7.96 1.83
N GLY A 108 1.87 -7.15 2.25
CA GLY A 108 2.08 -5.75 2.60
C GLY A 108 0.81 -4.89 2.58
N PHE A 109 -0.26 -5.31 1.90
CA PHE A 109 -1.55 -4.62 1.98
C PHE A 109 -2.34 -5.13 3.19
N ASN A 110 -2.14 -4.50 4.35
CA ASN A 110 -3.02 -4.71 5.50
C ASN A 110 -4.37 -4.02 5.24
N GLU A 111 -5.26 -4.74 4.57
CA GLU A 111 -6.66 -4.34 4.34
C GLU A 111 -7.42 -4.12 5.66
N GLY A 112 -6.92 -4.64 6.79
CA GLY A 112 -7.59 -4.63 8.09
C GLY A 112 -7.44 -3.39 8.99
N VAL A 113 -6.61 -2.39 8.65
CA VAL A 113 -6.34 -1.27 9.59
C VAL A 113 -7.47 -0.22 9.63
N LEU A 114 -8.35 -0.16 8.62
CA LEU A 114 -9.40 0.87 8.52
C LEU A 114 -10.83 0.31 8.35
N VAL A 115 -11.05 -1.00 8.54
CA VAL A 115 -12.37 -1.61 8.31
C VAL A 115 -13.41 -1.22 9.37
N ASN A 116 -13.03 -0.60 10.49
CA ASN A 116 -14.03 -0.17 11.47
C ASN A 116 -13.69 1.17 12.12
N PRO A 117 -14.19 2.29 11.57
CA PRO A 117 -13.90 3.61 12.10
C PRO A 117 -14.78 3.95 13.33
N SER A 118 -15.55 2.98 13.84
CA SER A 118 -16.32 3.07 15.09
C SER A 118 -15.57 2.54 16.32
N ASN A 119 -14.38 1.94 16.15
CA ASN A 119 -13.63 1.31 17.25
C ASN A 119 -12.36 2.05 17.67
N ALA A 120 -12.17 3.30 17.25
CA ALA A 120 -11.17 4.20 17.82
C ALA A 120 -11.64 4.76 19.18
N THR A 121 -12.16 3.91 20.07
CA THR A 121 -12.26 4.23 21.49
C THR A 121 -10.93 3.89 22.13
N ALA A 122 -9.95 4.77 21.93
CA ALA A 122 -8.80 4.82 22.83
C ALA A 122 -9.35 5.16 24.21
N SER A 123 -9.43 4.12 25.06
CA SER A 123 -9.67 4.19 26.49
C SER A 123 -8.78 5.27 27.12
N VAL A 124 -9.34 6.45 27.32
CA VAL A 124 -8.85 7.42 28.31
C VAL A 124 -9.90 7.46 29.39
N ALA A 125 -9.52 6.98 30.58
CA ALA A 125 -10.34 7.02 31.77
C ALA A 125 -10.86 8.45 32.01
N ALA A 126 -12.14 8.53 32.34
CA ALA A 126 -12.88 9.75 32.63
C ALA A 126 -12.21 10.63 33.71
N PRO A 127 -12.48 11.94 33.64
CA PRO A 127 -13.02 12.61 34.80
C PRO A 127 -14.47 13.05 34.53
N ASP A 128 -15.29 12.76 35.52
CA ASP A 128 -16.65 13.17 35.76
C ASP A 128 -16.90 14.67 35.48
N ALA A 129 -17.96 14.99 34.70
CA ALA A 129 -18.69 16.25 34.76
C ALA A 129 -20.01 16.15 33.96
N THR A 130 -21.09 15.97 34.71
CA THR A 130 -22.46 16.50 34.53
C THR A 130 -22.92 17.05 33.16
N ALA A 131 -24.05 16.50 32.72
CA ALA A 131 -24.85 16.88 31.55
C ALA A 131 -25.32 18.34 31.49
N THR A 132 -25.32 18.88 30.26
CA THR A 132 -26.18 19.93 29.64
C THR A 132 -25.55 20.18 28.26
N ASP A 133 -26.18 20.40 27.12
CA ASP A 133 -27.54 20.70 26.68
C ASP A 133 -27.54 20.41 25.17
N ALA A 134 -28.65 19.92 24.62
CA ALA A 134 -28.74 19.51 23.22
C ALA A 134 -28.96 20.72 22.33
N THR A 135 -27.86 21.33 21.89
CA THR A 135 -27.87 22.34 20.82
C THR A 135 -27.38 21.71 19.53
N THR A 136 -28.17 21.82 18.47
CA THR A 136 -27.79 21.45 17.10
C THR A 136 -26.62 22.34 16.68
N GLU A 137 -25.40 21.89 16.94
CA GLU A 137 -24.18 22.55 16.50
C GLU A 137 -23.94 22.23 15.02
N VAL A 138 -23.71 23.28 14.23
CA VAL A 138 -23.05 23.17 12.94
C VAL A 138 -21.71 22.52 13.25
N SER A 139 -21.57 21.22 12.98
CA SER A 139 -20.40 20.44 13.40
C SER A 139 -19.14 21.11 12.85
N GLU A 140 -18.45 21.87 13.70
CA GLU A 140 -17.10 22.34 13.42
C GLU A 140 -16.26 21.09 13.18
N VAL A 141 -15.57 21.03 12.04
CA VAL A 141 -14.75 19.86 11.71
C VAL A 141 -13.68 19.75 12.77
N SER A 142 -13.77 18.71 13.61
CA SER A 142 -12.78 18.47 14.65
C SER A 142 -11.46 17.99 14.03
N VAL A 143 -10.35 18.20 14.74
CA VAL A 143 -9.02 17.68 14.33
C VAL A 143 -9.07 16.17 14.12
N ASP A 144 -9.81 15.46 14.99
CA ASP A 144 -9.93 14.00 14.93
C ASP A 144 -10.74 13.54 13.71
N ASP A 145 -11.81 14.26 13.36
CA ASP A 145 -12.59 13.99 12.14
C ASP A 145 -11.75 14.23 10.88
N ALA A 146 -11.00 15.34 10.83
CA ALA A 146 -10.10 15.64 9.71
C ALA A 146 -8.99 14.58 9.59
N LYS A 147 -8.41 14.12 10.71
CA LYS A 147 -7.42 13.04 10.74
C LYS A 147 -8.00 11.71 10.22
N ARG A 148 -9.25 11.40 10.60
CA ARG A 148 -9.97 10.21 10.13
C ARG A 148 -10.26 10.27 8.62
N GLN A 149 -10.68 11.43 8.12
CA GLN A 149 -10.90 11.64 6.69
C GLN A 149 -9.59 11.51 5.90
N LEU A 150 -8.49 12.07 6.42
CA LEU A 150 -7.17 11.96 5.81
C LEU A 150 -6.73 10.49 5.71
N ALA A 151 -6.86 9.73 6.79
CA ALA A 151 -6.52 8.31 6.79
C ALA A 151 -7.37 7.51 5.79
N TYR A 152 -8.66 7.79 5.72
CA TYR A 152 -9.57 7.14 4.76
C TYR A 152 -9.23 7.48 3.31
N SER A 153 -9.02 8.77 2.99
CA SER A 153 -8.62 9.25 1.66
C SER A 153 -7.35 8.56 1.18
N GLN A 154 -6.33 8.48 2.04
CA GLN A 154 -5.07 7.82 1.72
C GLN A 154 -5.23 6.31 1.51
N PHE A 155 -6.05 5.64 2.33
CA PHE A 155 -6.31 4.22 2.18
C PHE A 155 -7.05 3.90 0.88
N GLU A 156 -8.12 4.62 0.58
CA GLU A 156 -8.90 4.41 -0.65
C GLU A 156 -8.04 4.68 -1.89
N ALA A 157 -7.24 5.74 -1.87
CA ALA A 157 -6.28 6.05 -2.92
C ALA A 157 -5.28 4.90 -3.15
N ARG A 158 -4.70 4.34 -2.08
CA ARG A 158 -3.77 3.19 -2.18
C ARG A 158 -4.47 1.95 -2.73
N ARG A 159 -5.70 1.67 -2.29
CA ARG A 159 -6.50 0.55 -2.80
C ARG A 159 -6.78 0.71 -4.30
N LYS A 160 -7.28 1.87 -4.73
CA LYS A 160 -7.53 2.18 -6.15
C LYS A 160 -6.26 2.07 -6.98
N LEU A 161 -5.13 2.58 -6.49
CA LEU A 161 -3.85 2.50 -7.18
C LEU A 161 -3.39 1.04 -7.38
N ALA A 162 -3.55 0.19 -6.36
CA ALA A 162 -3.20 -1.22 -6.48
C ALA A 162 -4.05 -1.91 -7.56
N VAL A 163 -5.37 -1.70 -7.53
CA VAL A 163 -6.27 -2.28 -8.54
C VAL A 163 -6.03 -1.70 -9.94
N ALA A 164 -5.73 -0.40 -10.05
CA ALA A 164 -5.40 0.22 -11.34
C ALA A 164 -4.13 -0.38 -11.95
N LYS A 165 -3.09 -0.63 -11.14
CA LYS A 165 -1.86 -1.30 -11.60
C LYS A 165 -2.12 -2.73 -12.09
N GLU A 166 -2.84 -3.52 -11.30
CA GLU A 166 -3.22 -4.88 -11.68
C GLU A 166 -4.07 -4.89 -12.97
N THR A 167 -5.02 -3.96 -13.05
CA THR A 167 -5.88 -3.82 -14.23
C THR A 167 -5.08 -3.44 -15.47
N ARG A 168 -4.11 -2.53 -15.34
CA ARG A 168 -3.22 -2.15 -16.44
C ARG A 168 -2.40 -3.33 -16.93
N GLU A 169 -1.81 -4.12 -16.02
CA GLU A 169 -1.06 -5.32 -16.38
C GLU A 169 -1.95 -6.34 -17.13
N HIS A 170 -3.17 -6.55 -16.66
CA HIS A 170 -4.15 -7.40 -17.34
C HIS A 170 -4.56 -6.84 -18.71
N ASN A 171 -4.78 -5.53 -18.82
CA ASN A 171 -5.07 -4.85 -20.07
C ASN A 171 -3.92 -5.02 -21.08
N ASP A 172 -2.67 -4.91 -20.64
CA ASP A 172 -1.50 -5.06 -21.50
C ASP A 172 -1.32 -6.53 -21.96
N ALA A 173 -1.68 -7.51 -21.12
CA ALA A 173 -1.75 -8.92 -21.53
C ALA A 173 -2.85 -9.17 -22.58
N MET A 174 -4.04 -8.59 -22.38
CA MET A 174 -5.14 -8.64 -23.35
C MET A 174 -4.75 -8.02 -24.71
N VAL A 175 -4.07 -6.87 -24.70
CA VAL A 175 -3.58 -6.23 -25.94
C VAL A 175 -2.56 -7.11 -26.66
N ARG A 176 -1.65 -7.76 -25.92
CA ARG A 176 -0.65 -8.67 -26.50
C ARG A 176 -1.32 -9.85 -27.21
N GLU A 177 -2.28 -10.48 -26.55
CA GLU A 177 -3.04 -11.61 -27.10
C GLU A 177 -3.81 -11.22 -28.37
N LEU A 178 -4.45 -10.04 -28.40
CA LEU A 178 -5.12 -9.54 -29.61
C LEU A 178 -4.12 -9.35 -30.76
N ARG A 179 -2.96 -8.74 -30.48
CA ARG A 179 -1.91 -8.52 -31.49
C ARG A 179 -1.31 -9.82 -32.03
N GLU A 180 -1.08 -10.81 -31.17
CA GLU A 180 -0.59 -12.14 -31.58
C GLU A 180 -1.58 -12.84 -32.52
N ARG A 181 -2.88 -12.55 -32.38
CA ARG A 181 -3.94 -13.05 -33.27
C ARG A 181 -4.21 -12.16 -34.49
N GLY A 182 -3.44 -11.09 -34.66
CA GLY A 182 -3.60 -10.15 -35.77
C GLY A 182 -4.83 -9.25 -35.67
N LEU A 183 -5.38 -9.07 -34.47
CA LEU A 183 -6.53 -8.19 -34.20
C LEU A 183 -6.06 -6.84 -33.65
N GLU A 184 -6.74 -5.77 -34.06
CA GLU A 184 -6.48 -4.44 -33.53
C GLU A 184 -7.09 -4.28 -32.14
N ALA A 185 -6.29 -3.76 -31.20
CA ALA A 185 -6.79 -3.42 -29.88
C ALA A 185 -7.50 -2.07 -29.91
N PRO A 186 -8.65 -1.92 -29.22
CA PRO A 186 -9.36 -0.65 -29.16
C PRO A 186 -8.48 0.43 -28.51
N GLU A 187 -8.29 1.55 -29.21
CA GLU A 187 -7.67 2.74 -28.63
C GLU A 187 -8.66 3.44 -27.70
N THR A 188 -8.60 3.13 -26.40
CA THR A 188 -9.27 3.98 -25.41
C THR A 188 -8.40 5.22 -25.18
N GLY A 189 -8.53 6.20 -26.08
CA GLY A 189 -7.71 7.41 -26.08
C GLY A 189 -8.20 8.58 -26.93
N ALA A 190 -9.34 8.49 -27.63
CA ALA A 190 -9.95 9.70 -28.19
C ALA A 190 -10.72 10.43 -27.08
N SER A 191 -10.02 11.33 -26.39
CA SER A 191 -10.66 12.52 -25.85
C SER A 191 -11.56 13.09 -26.94
N THR A 192 -12.86 13.16 -26.69
CA THR A 192 -13.80 13.90 -27.54
C THR A 192 -13.47 15.40 -27.42
N ALA A 193 -12.41 15.83 -28.08
CA ALA A 193 -12.24 17.21 -28.53
C ALA A 193 -12.86 17.32 -29.92
N THR A 194 -14.18 17.19 -29.98
CA THR A 194 -15.00 17.52 -31.14
C THR A 194 -16.13 18.42 -30.65
N GLY A 195 -16.04 19.70 -31.01
CA GLY A 195 -17.20 20.58 -31.11
C GLY A 195 -17.20 21.79 -30.19
N ALA A 196 -16.64 22.90 -30.67
CA ALA A 196 -17.38 24.15 -30.84
C ALA A 196 -16.65 25.00 -31.89
N ASP A 197 -17.43 25.49 -32.86
CA ASP A 197 -17.09 26.39 -33.97
C ASP A 197 -16.20 27.59 -33.57
#